data_AF-A0AA39CE88-F1
#
_entry.id   AF-A0AA39CE88-F1
#
_cell.length_a   1.000
_cell.length_b   1.000
_cell.length_c   1.000
_cell.angle_alpha   90.00
_cell.angle_beta   90.00
_cell.angle_gamma   90.00
#
_symmetry.space_group_name_H-M   'P 1'
#
loop_
_entity.id
_entity.type
_entity.pdbx_description
1 polymer ?
#
loop_
_entity_poly.entity_id
_entity_poly.type
_entity_poly.pdbx_seq_one_letter_code
_entity_poly.pdbx_strand_id
1 'polypeptide(L)'
;MTETSVGSAPLDDLPPFASLTTDEDREKKAERSSPGTYNVVVNQDSFQHLPEYNDDPEIKREFLSPLRRGSVATSLGSSLSREAAAEGASASGDPNIIVLPRFEDVTRRGTFSSNQARSPISPILKHPAIKSEDLEEAIITEEPETMAESSRLGREAHYLRQFRQVVWRQLVPAEPDQRDGMVRSSANILEAAASVFPPLHHAIMAVAALSLAVQEGRERVDALQHYHQVLPALQSTLRSSDDLSSDGAFLTHFLLLVYEIASAEPEHANLWPQHLSTLLRISLLRREVFGGEPFPYVVWWICNIDLDALFSGAGSGEYVASMLSNDLIPPPSFHLYPLGLDGSSVVYADEVDMLPTVLQLDYEVTILAMRLALLAHEFRHDTTFNDMDAVQTEQTIRIRQSRIFEVQEALRQLWVTQSVMMVNQQIDELPTRPKQIYEHAATLYRACIIYSHTSMWPGQRLETSPDYDTEIAVASNQVLQMTRKALAEDRSDCRYLVFPAFIAGFVATDGAQRMSALDLLRGMEKKSIGRNTSVTRKALAAVYEAQNERFMNTGQSLDVDWMEVMNEKNLMVVNFGL
;
A
#
# COMPACT_ATOMS: atom_id res chain seq x y z
N MET A 1 -19.86 24.74 -65.48
CA MET A 1 -20.52 23.51 -65.96
C MET A 1 -19.41 22.50 -66.16
N THR A 2 -19.16 21.67 -65.14
CA THR A 2 -19.55 20.24 -65.05
C THR A 2 -18.79 19.41 -66.10
N GLU A 3 -18.07 18.34 -65.78
CA GLU A 3 -18.49 17.18 -64.96
C GLU A 3 -17.30 16.50 -64.25
N THR A 4 -17.54 16.07 -63.02
CA THR A 4 -16.72 15.12 -62.25
C THR A 4 -17.23 13.70 -62.50
N SER A 5 -16.35 12.79 -62.95
CA SER A 5 -16.67 11.37 -63.10
C SER A 5 -16.32 10.58 -61.84
N VAL A 6 -17.24 9.70 -61.48
CA VAL A 6 -17.39 8.94 -60.24
C VAL A 6 -16.43 7.75 -60.19
N GLY A 7 -15.64 7.66 -59.12
CA GLY A 7 -14.91 6.45 -58.75
C GLY A 7 -15.84 5.48 -58.01
N SER A 8 -15.90 4.24 -58.49
CA SER A 8 -16.72 3.15 -57.95
C SER A 8 -16.30 2.77 -56.52
N ALA A 9 -17.22 2.86 -55.56
CA ALA A 9 -17.06 2.24 -54.24
C ALA A 9 -17.18 0.70 -54.34
N PRO A 10 -16.38 -0.07 -53.59
CA PRO A 10 -16.53 -1.53 -53.52
C PRO A 10 -17.87 -1.89 -52.85
N LEU A 11 -18.60 -2.85 -53.41
CA LEU A 11 -19.89 -3.32 -52.91
C LEU A 11 -19.73 -3.97 -51.52
N ASP A 12 -20.55 -3.53 -50.58
CA ASP A 12 -20.68 -4.07 -49.22
C ASP A 12 -21.53 -5.34 -49.26
N ASP A 13 -20.89 -6.51 -49.12
CA ASP A 13 -21.54 -7.83 -49.16
C ASP A 13 -22.16 -8.23 -47.80
N LEU A 14 -22.04 -7.40 -46.75
CA LEU A 14 -22.59 -7.70 -45.43
C LEU A 14 -23.98 -7.08 -45.24
N PRO A 15 -24.90 -7.74 -44.51
CA PRO A 15 -26.21 -7.18 -44.21
C PRO A 15 -26.08 -5.91 -43.33
N PRO A 16 -27.14 -5.12 -43.15
CA PRO A 16 -27.10 -3.87 -42.37
C PRO A 16 -26.47 -4.05 -40.99
N PHE A 17 -25.75 -3.04 -40.49
CA PHE A 17 -24.96 -3.15 -39.25
C PHE A 17 -25.81 -3.59 -38.05
N ALA A 18 -27.03 -3.08 -37.92
CA ALA A 18 -28.00 -3.48 -36.90
C ALA A 18 -28.47 -4.95 -36.95
N SER A 19 -28.22 -5.66 -38.06
CA SER A 19 -28.61 -7.07 -38.25
C SER A 19 -27.46 -8.06 -38.08
N LEU A 20 -26.23 -7.56 -37.82
CA LEU A 20 -25.06 -8.39 -37.57
C LEU A 20 -25.08 -8.90 -36.12
N THR A 21 -24.98 -10.22 -35.95
CA THR A 21 -25.10 -10.87 -34.64
C THR A 21 -23.75 -11.14 -33.98
N THR A 22 -22.65 -11.19 -34.73
CA THR A 22 -21.29 -11.46 -34.23
C THR A 22 -20.43 -10.19 -34.22
N ASP A 23 -19.47 -10.12 -33.30
CA ASP A 23 -18.58 -8.97 -33.20
C ASP A 23 -17.55 -8.93 -34.33
N GLU A 24 -17.05 -10.09 -34.76
CA GLU A 24 -16.12 -10.20 -35.89
C GLU A 24 -16.71 -9.67 -37.22
N ASP A 25 -18.00 -9.88 -37.47
CA ASP A 25 -18.64 -9.37 -38.69
C ASP A 25 -18.93 -7.87 -38.59
N ARG A 26 -19.20 -7.37 -37.37
CA ARG A 26 -19.34 -5.92 -37.11
C ARG A 26 -18.01 -5.20 -37.27
N GLU A 27 -16.92 -5.77 -36.78
CA GLU A 27 -15.56 -5.23 -36.92
C GLU A 27 -15.15 -5.16 -38.40
N LYS A 28 -15.34 -6.25 -39.17
CA LYS A 28 -15.07 -6.27 -40.62
C LYS A 28 -15.88 -5.24 -41.41
N LYS A 29 -17.11 -4.92 -40.98
CA LYS A 29 -17.94 -3.89 -41.61
C LYS A 29 -17.51 -2.47 -41.19
N ALA A 30 -17.11 -2.30 -39.93
CA ALA A 30 -16.62 -1.03 -39.39
C ALA A 30 -15.27 -0.62 -39.97
N GLU A 31 -14.35 -1.57 -40.21
CA GLU A 31 -13.04 -1.33 -40.83
C GLU A 31 -13.11 -0.68 -42.22
N ARG A 32 -14.23 -0.86 -42.92
CA ARG A 32 -14.45 -0.35 -44.28
C ARG A 32 -15.13 1.02 -44.31
N SER A 33 -15.47 1.56 -43.14
CA SER A 33 -16.22 2.81 -42.99
C SER A 33 -15.42 3.83 -42.19
N SER A 34 -15.73 5.12 -42.33
CA SER A 34 -15.09 6.16 -41.52
C SER A 34 -15.37 5.97 -40.03
N PRO A 35 -14.42 6.28 -39.13
CA PRO A 35 -14.67 6.25 -37.69
C PRO A 35 -15.90 7.09 -37.30
N GLY A 36 -16.75 6.56 -36.42
CA GLY A 36 -18.01 7.19 -36.00
C GLY A 36 -19.24 6.89 -36.87
N THR A 37 -19.09 6.08 -37.94
CA THR A 37 -20.23 5.71 -38.82
C THR A 37 -21.21 4.74 -38.15
N TYR A 38 -20.73 3.84 -37.29
CA TYR A 38 -21.54 2.82 -36.62
C TYR A 38 -21.41 2.96 -35.10
N ASN A 39 -22.53 2.79 -34.39
CA ASN A 39 -22.58 2.92 -32.94
C ASN A 39 -23.10 1.64 -32.30
N VAL A 40 -22.32 1.08 -31.39
CA VAL A 40 -22.71 -0.04 -30.54
C VAL A 40 -23.03 0.53 -29.17
N VAL A 41 -24.28 0.38 -28.75
CA VAL A 41 -24.79 0.90 -27.49
C VAL A 41 -25.06 -0.26 -26.55
N VAL A 42 -24.69 -0.12 -25.29
CA VAL A 42 -24.95 -1.10 -24.24
C VAL A 42 -25.86 -0.42 -23.23
N ASN A 43 -26.98 -1.05 -22.88
CA ASN A 43 -27.92 -0.50 -21.91
C ASN A 43 -27.80 -1.26 -20.57
N GLN A 44 -28.53 -0.82 -19.55
CA GLN A 44 -28.48 -1.44 -18.24
C GLN A 44 -28.88 -2.92 -18.26
N ASP A 45 -29.75 -3.30 -19.18
CA ASP A 45 -30.21 -4.68 -19.34
C ASP A 45 -29.12 -5.62 -19.92
N SER A 46 -28.20 -5.08 -20.71
CA SER A 46 -27.07 -5.83 -21.28
C SER A 46 -26.13 -6.44 -20.24
N PHE A 47 -26.12 -5.90 -19.01
CA PHE A 47 -25.24 -6.31 -17.91
C PHE A 47 -25.90 -7.27 -16.91
N GLN A 48 -27.21 -7.54 -17.03
CA GLN A 48 -27.95 -8.38 -16.08
C GLN A 48 -27.45 -9.83 -15.98
N HIS A 49 -26.67 -10.29 -16.97
CA HIS A 49 -26.13 -11.64 -17.02
C HIS A 49 -24.71 -11.77 -16.42
N LEU A 50 -24.11 -10.66 -15.99
CA LEU A 50 -22.80 -10.68 -15.34
C LEU A 50 -22.91 -11.19 -13.89
N PRO A 51 -21.91 -11.93 -13.39
CA PRO A 51 -21.94 -12.52 -12.06
C PRO A 51 -22.04 -11.47 -10.93
N GLU A 52 -21.64 -10.22 -11.19
CA GLU A 52 -21.76 -9.13 -10.22
C GLU A 52 -23.20 -8.66 -9.98
N TYR A 53 -24.13 -8.99 -10.88
CA TYR A 53 -25.52 -8.49 -10.85
C TYR A 53 -26.57 -9.61 -10.76
N ASN A 54 -26.15 -10.87 -10.57
CA ASN A 54 -27.03 -12.04 -10.56
C ASN A 54 -27.10 -12.65 -9.13
N ASP A 55 -28.23 -12.47 -8.45
CA ASP A 55 -28.46 -12.86 -7.04
C ASP A 55 -28.87 -14.33 -6.84
N ASP A 56 -28.84 -15.17 -7.88
CA ASP A 56 -29.30 -16.56 -7.79
C ASP A 56 -28.23 -17.49 -7.16
N PRO A 57 -28.47 -18.07 -5.97
CA PRO A 57 -27.45 -18.84 -5.23
C PRO A 57 -27.13 -20.22 -5.82
N GLU A 58 -27.88 -20.71 -6.81
CA GLU A 58 -27.66 -22.06 -7.37
C GLU A 58 -26.50 -22.14 -8.40
N ILE A 59 -26.18 -21.06 -9.12
CA ILE A 59 -25.10 -21.06 -10.14
C ILE A 59 -23.70 -20.87 -9.50
N LYS A 60 -23.62 -20.23 -8.31
CA LYS A 60 -22.36 -20.04 -7.57
C LYS A 60 -21.73 -21.35 -7.06
N ARG A 61 -22.50 -22.46 -7.05
CA ARG A 61 -21.98 -23.79 -6.63
C ARG A 61 -21.31 -24.59 -7.75
N GLU A 62 -21.62 -24.35 -9.02
CA GLU A 62 -21.06 -25.16 -10.11
C GLU A 62 -19.60 -24.80 -10.46
N PHE A 63 -19.13 -23.59 -10.14
CA PHE A 63 -17.73 -23.17 -10.40
C PHE A 63 -16.71 -23.54 -9.31
N LEU A 64 -17.16 -24.09 -8.17
CA LEU A 64 -16.28 -24.44 -7.03
C LEU A 64 -15.88 -25.93 -6.98
N SER A 65 -15.77 -26.60 -8.12
CA SER A 65 -15.27 -27.99 -8.18
C SER A 65 -13.84 -28.08 -8.74
N PRO A 66 -12.91 -28.80 -8.07
CA PRO A 66 -11.51 -28.86 -8.46
C PRO A 66 -11.28 -29.86 -9.60
N LEU A 67 -10.83 -29.37 -10.76
CA LEU A 67 -10.53 -30.20 -11.93
C LEU A 67 -9.29 -31.07 -11.72
N ARG A 68 -9.52 -32.36 -11.46
CA ARG A 68 -8.59 -33.45 -11.76
C ARG A 68 -8.51 -33.66 -13.29
N ARG A 69 -7.31 -34.03 -13.75
CA ARG A 69 -6.94 -34.42 -15.13
C ARG A 69 -8.00 -35.23 -15.91
N GLY A 70 -8.15 -34.90 -17.19
CA GLY A 70 -8.27 -35.89 -18.27
C GLY A 70 -9.36 -35.65 -19.33
N SER A 71 -8.90 -35.35 -20.55
CA SER A 71 -9.49 -35.70 -21.86
C SER A 71 -10.72 -34.98 -22.46
N VAL A 72 -10.43 -34.51 -23.68
CA VAL A 72 -11.20 -34.24 -24.92
C VAL A 72 -12.64 -34.79 -25.03
N ALA A 73 -13.49 -33.93 -25.64
CA ALA A 73 -14.77 -34.14 -26.33
C ALA A 73 -16.06 -33.96 -25.48
N THR A 74 -16.81 -32.90 -25.76
CA THR A 74 -18.04 -32.95 -26.59
C THR A 74 -18.62 -31.55 -26.82
N SER A 75 -19.02 -31.30 -28.05
CA SER A 75 -19.84 -30.19 -28.52
C SER A 75 -21.32 -30.59 -28.55
N LEU A 76 -22.19 -29.57 -28.54
CA LEU A 76 -23.60 -29.52 -28.98
C LEU A 76 -24.68 -29.82 -27.93
N GLY A 77 -25.51 -28.78 -27.70
CA GLY A 77 -26.96 -28.95 -27.63
C GLY A 77 -27.62 -28.38 -26.38
N SER A 78 -28.18 -27.17 -26.48
CA SER A 78 -29.48 -26.83 -25.89
C SER A 78 -29.89 -25.42 -26.31
N SER A 79 -30.44 -25.31 -27.52
CA SER A 79 -31.47 -24.33 -27.84
C SER A 79 -32.79 -24.85 -27.27
N LEU A 80 -33.52 -24.06 -26.47
CA LEU A 80 -34.99 -23.97 -26.40
C LEU A 80 -35.42 -23.33 -25.07
N SER A 81 -35.75 -22.04 -25.12
CA SER A 81 -36.98 -21.47 -24.53
C SER A 81 -36.96 -19.96 -24.77
N ARG A 82 -37.64 -19.60 -25.85
CA ARG A 82 -37.93 -18.23 -26.26
C ARG A 82 -39.44 -18.13 -26.14
N GLU A 83 -39.96 -17.36 -25.19
CA GLU A 83 -41.22 -16.62 -25.36
C GLU A 83 -41.46 -15.57 -24.26
N ALA A 84 -41.56 -14.33 -24.74
CA ALA A 84 -42.45 -13.25 -24.31
C ALA A 84 -42.31 -12.61 -22.91
N ALA A 85 -41.46 -11.59 -22.84
CA ALA A 85 -41.84 -10.30 -22.26
C ALA A 85 -41.43 -9.20 -23.24
N ALA A 86 -42.35 -8.81 -24.13
CA ALA A 86 -42.26 -7.58 -24.90
C ALA A 86 -43.01 -6.51 -24.11
N GLU A 87 -42.32 -5.42 -23.77
CA GLU A 87 -42.76 -4.02 -23.94
C GLU A 87 -41.88 -3.10 -23.08
N GLY A 88 -41.00 -2.35 -23.73
CA GLY A 88 -40.17 -1.32 -23.07
C GLY A 88 -39.06 -0.76 -23.94
N ALA A 89 -39.41 0.19 -24.81
CA ALA A 89 -38.53 1.17 -25.48
C ALA A 89 -37.71 0.73 -26.73
N SER A 90 -38.37 0.89 -27.87
CA SER A 90 -37.89 1.66 -29.04
C SER A 90 -36.51 1.34 -29.60
N ALA A 91 -36.51 0.46 -30.59
CA ALA A 91 -35.51 0.42 -31.65
C ALA A 91 -35.28 1.84 -32.21
N SER A 92 -34.05 2.33 -32.07
CA SER A 92 -33.52 3.37 -32.95
C SER A 92 -33.67 2.85 -34.39
N GLY A 93 -34.51 3.50 -35.20
CA GLY A 93 -34.73 3.17 -36.61
C GLY A 93 -33.52 3.46 -37.52
N ASP A 94 -32.35 3.68 -36.93
CA ASP A 94 -31.09 3.90 -37.64
C ASP A 94 -30.40 2.55 -37.90
N PRO A 95 -30.18 2.15 -39.18
CA PRO A 95 -29.50 0.90 -39.53
C PRO A 95 -28.04 0.82 -39.06
N ASN A 96 -27.48 1.93 -38.56
CA ASN A 96 -26.10 2.05 -38.09
C ASN A 96 -25.95 1.96 -36.56
N ILE A 97 -27.04 1.78 -35.82
CA ILE A 97 -27.03 1.71 -34.34
C ILE A 97 -27.56 0.35 -33.89
N ILE A 98 -26.79 -0.34 -33.03
CA ILE A 98 -27.20 -1.61 -32.43
C ILE A 98 -27.10 -1.54 -30.91
N VAL A 99 -28.14 -1.99 -30.21
CA VAL A 99 -28.11 -2.16 -28.75
C VAL A 99 -27.80 -3.62 -28.44
N LEU A 100 -26.68 -3.90 -27.76
CA LEU A 100 -26.30 -5.27 -27.44
C LEU A 100 -27.20 -5.85 -26.33
N PRO A 101 -27.79 -7.03 -26.51
CA PRO A 101 -28.62 -7.64 -25.47
C PRO A 101 -27.81 -8.26 -24.32
N ARG A 102 -26.50 -8.49 -24.51
CA ARG A 102 -25.59 -9.10 -23.53
C ARG A 102 -24.16 -8.57 -23.70
N PHE A 103 -23.42 -8.48 -22.60
CA PHE A 103 -21.98 -8.21 -22.59
C PHE A 103 -21.19 -9.52 -22.77
N GLU A 104 -20.20 -9.55 -23.67
CA GLU A 104 -19.36 -10.73 -23.95
C GLU A 104 -17.87 -10.40 -23.71
N ASP A 105 -17.22 -11.13 -22.78
CA ASP A 105 -15.78 -11.01 -22.50
C ASP A 105 -14.94 -11.88 -23.47
N VAL A 106 -13.96 -11.26 -24.14
CA VAL A 106 -13.12 -11.93 -25.14
C VAL A 106 -11.89 -12.57 -24.49
N THR A 107 -11.86 -13.90 -24.41
CA THR A 107 -10.66 -14.68 -24.04
C THR A 107 -9.77 -14.91 -25.28
N ARG A 108 -8.55 -14.35 -25.30
CA ARG A 108 -7.58 -14.58 -26.41
C ARG A 108 -6.55 -15.66 -26.06
N ARG A 109 -6.45 -16.66 -26.95
CA ARG A 109 -5.50 -17.79 -26.95
C ARG A 109 -4.05 -17.33 -27.18
N GLY A 110 -3.12 -17.90 -26.41
CA GLY A 110 -1.68 -17.73 -26.58
C GLY A 110 -1.02 -18.74 -27.54
N THR A 111 0.13 -18.36 -28.08
CA THR A 111 1.08 -19.25 -28.78
C THR A 111 2.53 -18.88 -28.42
N PHE A 112 3.34 -19.89 -28.11
CA PHE A 112 4.75 -19.80 -27.67
C PHE A 112 5.74 -20.15 -28.80
N SER A 113 6.94 -19.54 -28.80
CA SER A 113 8.29 -20.19 -28.76
C SER A 113 9.39 -19.47 -29.55
N SER A 114 10.57 -19.25 -28.93
CA SER A 114 11.90 -19.74 -29.42
C SER A 114 13.10 -19.10 -28.68
N ASN A 115 14.07 -19.95 -28.31
CA ASN A 115 15.33 -19.71 -27.59
C ASN A 115 16.42 -18.98 -28.41
N GLN A 116 17.33 -18.26 -27.73
CA GLN A 116 18.81 -18.43 -27.87
C GLN A 116 19.63 -17.63 -26.83
N ALA A 117 20.74 -18.25 -26.40
CA ALA A 117 21.65 -17.79 -25.35
C ALA A 117 22.73 -16.80 -25.83
N ARG A 118 23.08 -15.80 -24.99
CA ARG A 118 24.39 -15.11 -24.87
C ARG A 118 24.40 -14.18 -23.63
N SER A 119 25.47 -14.23 -22.83
CA SER A 119 25.77 -13.31 -21.71
C SER A 119 26.87 -12.31 -22.11
N PRO A 120 27.19 -11.26 -21.32
CA PRO A 120 26.29 -10.31 -20.66
C PRO A 120 26.67 -8.85 -20.98
N ILE A 121 25.67 -7.97 -21.20
CA ILE A 121 25.78 -6.52 -21.05
C ILE A 121 24.47 -6.05 -20.41
N SER A 122 24.58 -5.19 -19.41
CA SER A 122 23.51 -4.62 -18.57
C SER A 122 22.23 -4.25 -19.34
N PRO A 123 21.03 -4.39 -18.74
CA PRO A 123 19.78 -4.17 -19.46
C PRO A 123 19.54 -2.67 -19.65
N ILE A 124 19.76 -2.19 -20.86
CA ILE A 124 19.16 -0.96 -21.36
C ILE A 124 17.73 -1.31 -21.80
N LEU A 125 16.77 -0.59 -21.21
CA LEU A 125 15.35 -0.55 -21.56
C LEU A 125 15.13 -0.64 -23.08
N LYS A 126 14.30 -1.58 -23.53
CA LYS A 126 13.82 -1.65 -24.91
C LYS A 126 12.30 -1.57 -24.93
N HIS A 127 11.75 -0.41 -25.29
CA HIS A 127 10.42 -0.29 -25.89
C HIS A 127 10.37 0.89 -26.89
N PRO A 128 9.45 0.85 -27.87
CA PRO A 128 9.58 1.54 -29.15
C PRO A 128 9.12 3.00 -29.07
N ALA A 129 9.90 3.90 -29.69
CA ALA A 129 9.58 5.31 -29.79
C ALA A 129 8.37 5.55 -30.71
N ILE A 130 7.36 6.23 -30.18
CA ILE A 130 6.30 6.89 -30.96
C ILE A 130 6.93 8.12 -31.62
N LYS A 131 6.64 8.29 -32.91
CA LYS A 131 7.17 9.34 -33.81
C LYS A 131 7.03 10.74 -33.19
N SER A 132 8.15 11.46 -33.15
CA SER A 132 8.20 12.91 -32.99
C SER A 132 7.92 13.58 -34.34
N GLU A 133 6.90 14.43 -34.41
CA GLU A 133 6.70 15.37 -35.51
C GLU A 133 7.56 16.62 -35.28
N ASP A 134 8.22 17.07 -36.35
CA ASP A 134 9.04 18.27 -36.42
C ASP A 134 8.21 19.53 -36.13
N LEU A 135 8.73 20.42 -35.27
CA LEU A 135 8.20 21.77 -35.07
C LEU A 135 9.17 22.77 -35.71
N GLU A 136 8.71 23.44 -36.77
CA GLU A 136 9.40 24.52 -37.46
C GLU A 136 9.60 25.76 -36.57
N GLU A 137 10.72 26.45 -36.82
CA GLU A 137 11.17 27.68 -36.16
C GLU A 137 10.09 28.77 -36.09
N ALA A 138 9.79 29.25 -34.88
CA ALA A 138 9.06 30.49 -34.66
C ALA A 138 9.95 31.55 -34.00
N ILE A 139 9.87 32.74 -34.60
CA ILE A 139 10.67 33.94 -34.38
C ILE A 139 10.57 34.45 -32.93
N ILE A 140 11.74 34.71 -32.33
CA ILE A 140 11.93 35.25 -30.98
C ILE A 140 11.29 36.64 -30.87
N THR A 141 10.29 36.76 -29.97
CA THR A 141 9.88 38.05 -29.40
C THR A 141 10.16 37.95 -27.90
N GLU A 142 11.07 38.79 -27.40
CA GLU A 142 11.56 38.76 -26.01
C GLU A 142 10.46 39.20 -25.03
N GLU A 143 10.00 38.29 -24.17
CA GLU A 143 9.26 38.57 -22.94
C GLU A 143 10.04 38.01 -21.71
N PRO A 144 9.83 38.56 -20.50
CA PRO A 144 10.73 38.37 -19.36
C PRO A 144 10.44 37.09 -18.58
N GLU A 145 10.64 35.91 -19.18
CA GLU A 145 10.40 34.61 -18.51
C GLU A 145 11.65 34.02 -17.81
N THR A 146 12.84 34.54 -18.12
CA THR A 146 14.13 33.94 -17.73
C THR A 146 14.45 33.98 -16.22
N MET A 147 13.91 34.96 -15.48
CA MET A 147 14.09 35.03 -14.02
C MET A 147 13.14 34.10 -13.24
N ALA A 148 11.94 33.84 -13.76
CA ALA A 148 10.97 32.96 -13.11
C ALA A 148 11.37 31.49 -13.25
N GLU A 149 11.83 31.09 -14.44
CA GLU A 149 12.29 29.73 -14.75
C GLU A 149 13.53 29.33 -13.95
N SER A 150 14.53 30.22 -13.85
CA SER A 150 15.72 29.96 -13.03
C SER A 150 15.40 29.81 -11.54
N SER A 151 14.41 30.55 -11.03
CA SER A 151 13.93 30.38 -9.65
C SER A 151 13.16 29.06 -9.44
N ARG A 152 12.38 28.62 -10.44
CA ARG A 152 11.62 27.36 -10.42
C ARG A 152 12.54 26.14 -10.47
N LEU A 153 13.51 26.14 -11.38
CA LEU A 153 14.55 25.10 -11.48
C LEU A 153 15.37 24.99 -10.19
N GLY A 154 15.66 26.14 -9.54
CA GLY A 154 16.31 26.17 -8.24
C GLY A 154 15.47 25.52 -7.12
N ARG A 155 14.14 25.73 -7.13
CA ARG A 155 13.21 25.16 -6.15
C ARG A 155 12.96 23.67 -6.37
N GLU A 156 12.81 23.25 -7.62
CA GLU A 156 12.66 21.84 -7.98
C GLU A 156 13.90 21.01 -7.58
N ALA A 157 15.10 21.54 -7.84
CA ALA A 157 16.34 20.92 -7.40
C ALA A 157 16.45 20.85 -5.86
N HIS A 158 15.86 21.81 -5.14
CA HIS A 158 15.76 21.79 -3.69
C HIS A 158 14.84 20.66 -3.20
N TYR A 159 13.65 20.52 -3.80
CA TYR A 159 12.73 19.42 -3.49
C TYR A 159 13.32 18.05 -3.76
N LEU A 160 13.99 17.84 -4.89
CA LEU A 160 14.66 16.57 -5.18
C LEU A 160 15.78 16.26 -4.17
N ARG A 161 16.51 17.28 -3.69
CA ARG A 161 17.50 17.08 -2.64
C ARG A 161 16.84 16.67 -1.33
N GLN A 162 15.76 17.33 -0.93
CA GLN A 162 14.99 16.97 0.26
C GLN A 162 14.46 15.54 0.16
N PHE A 163 13.92 15.16 -1.01
CA PHE A 163 13.40 13.83 -1.24
C PHE A 163 14.47 12.76 -0.98
N ARG A 164 15.66 12.91 -1.60
CA ARG A 164 16.79 11.97 -1.43
C ARG A 164 17.30 11.92 0.01
N GLN A 165 17.44 13.07 0.67
CA GLN A 165 18.15 13.18 1.94
C GLN A 165 17.28 12.96 3.17
N VAL A 166 15.96 13.15 3.06
CA VAL A 166 15.06 13.14 4.21
C VAL A 166 13.91 12.17 4.02
N VAL A 167 13.14 12.32 2.93
CA VAL A 167 11.95 11.48 2.69
C VAL A 167 12.36 10.04 2.44
N TRP A 168 13.30 9.83 1.52
CA TRP A 168 13.72 8.50 1.10
C TRP A 168 14.36 7.70 2.23
N ARG A 169 15.22 8.33 3.05
CA ARG A 169 15.81 7.70 4.25
C ARG A 169 14.79 7.22 5.28
N GLN A 170 13.60 7.85 5.31
CA GLN A 170 12.52 7.47 6.22
C GLN A 170 11.63 6.38 5.64
N LEU A 171 11.48 6.33 4.31
CA LEU A 171 10.75 5.27 3.61
C LEU A 171 11.57 3.97 3.52
N VAL A 172 12.90 4.08 3.45
CA VAL A 172 13.82 2.94 3.31
C VAL A 172 14.68 2.81 4.57
N PRO A 173 14.18 2.13 5.62
CA PRO A 173 15.00 1.84 6.77
C PRO A 173 16.20 0.99 6.35
N ALA A 174 17.39 1.32 6.88
CA ALA A 174 18.64 0.60 6.68
C ALA A 174 19.31 0.70 5.29
N GLU A 175 19.08 1.79 4.55
CA GLU A 175 19.99 2.13 3.43
C GLU A 175 21.42 2.36 3.98
N PRO A 176 22.45 1.71 3.42
CA PRO A 176 23.84 1.95 3.84
C PRO A 176 24.21 3.42 3.63
N ASP A 177 24.80 4.04 4.67
CA ASP A 177 25.16 5.47 4.68
C ASP A 177 26.15 5.76 3.54
N GLN A 178 25.80 6.67 2.62
CA GLN A 178 26.53 7.00 1.39
C GLN A 178 27.90 7.68 1.59
N ARG A 179 28.52 7.55 2.77
CA ARG A 179 29.74 8.29 3.14
C ARG A 179 30.96 7.98 2.26
N ASP A 180 30.93 6.90 1.48
CA ASP A 180 32.02 6.49 0.59
C ASP A 180 31.94 7.06 -0.84
N GLY A 181 31.01 7.98 -1.14
CA GLY A 181 31.09 8.82 -2.35
C GLY A 181 31.01 8.11 -3.71
N MET A 182 30.74 6.80 -3.74
CA MET A 182 30.74 5.99 -4.97
C MET A 182 29.39 5.37 -5.35
N VAL A 183 28.33 5.51 -4.54
CA VAL A 183 27.03 4.91 -4.85
C VAL A 183 25.97 5.99 -4.99
N ARG A 184 25.38 6.05 -6.18
CA ARG A 184 24.22 6.87 -6.54
C ARG A 184 23.07 6.60 -5.55
N SER A 185 22.38 7.65 -5.09
CA SER A 185 21.21 7.48 -4.22
C SER A 185 20.22 6.48 -4.82
N SER A 186 19.75 5.54 -4.00
CA SER A 186 18.77 4.54 -4.39
C SER A 186 17.43 5.15 -4.84
N ALA A 187 17.13 6.38 -4.40
CA ALA A 187 16.01 7.18 -4.86
C ALA A 187 16.01 7.43 -6.39
N ASN A 188 17.15 7.25 -7.06
CA ASN A 188 17.26 7.41 -8.51
C ASN A 188 16.32 6.49 -9.30
N ILE A 189 15.85 5.38 -8.73
CA ILE A 189 14.87 4.52 -9.42
C ILE A 189 13.53 5.23 -9.59
N LEU A 190 13.07 5.93 -8.55
CA LEU A 190 11.86 6.75 -8.58
C LEU A 190 12.04 7.96 -9.49
N GLU A 191 13.21 8.59 -9.45
CA GLU A 191 13.50 9.75 -10.30
C GLU A 191 13.61 9.37 -11.78
N ALA A 192 14.23 8.23 -12.10
CA ALA A 192 14.29 7.71 -13.45
C ALA A 192 12.89 7.40 -13.98
N ALA A 193 12.04 6.74 -13.17
CA ALA A 193 10.65 6.52 -13.53
C ALA A 193 9.86 7.84 -13.66
N ALA A 194 10.11 8.81 -12.78
CA ALA A 194 9.45 10.12 -12.80
C ALA A 194 9.81 10.95 -14.03
N SER A 195 11.02 10.80 -14.57
CA SER A 195 11.46 11.50 -15.79
C SER A 195 10.62 11.16 -17.02
N VAL A 196 9.97 10.00 -17.02
CA VAL A 196 9.10 9.51 -18.11
C VAL A 196 7.63 9.39 -17.71
N PHE A 197 7.30 9.64 -16.43
CA PHE A 197 5.95 9.53 -15.89
C PHE A 197 5.60 10.77 -15.05
N PRO A 198 4.99 11.81 -15.67
CA PRO A 198 4.71 13.09 -15.02
C PRO A 198 3.93 13.02 -13.69
N PRO A 199 2.93 12.11 -13.52
CA PRO A 199 2.25 12.00 -12.23
C PRO A 199 3.18 11.64 -11.07
N LEU A 200 4.16 10.77 -11.32
CA LEU A 200 5.14 10.35 -10.31
C LEU A 200 6.07 11.50 -9.94
N HIS A 201 6.47 12.29 -10.93
CA HIS A 201 7.26 13.50 -10.69
C HIS A 201 6.55 14.47 -9.74
N HIS A 202 5.27 14.77 -10.00
CA HIS A 202 4.49 15.64 -9.12
C HIS A 202 4.30 15.04 -7.71
N ALA A 203 4.15 13.72 -7.58
CA ALA A 203 4.05 13.07 -6.28
C ALA A 203 5.37 13.18 -5.47
N ILE A 204 6.53 13.01 -6.12
CA ILE A 204 7.85 13.24 -5.51
C ILE A 204 7.95 14.68 -4.98
N MET A 205 7.57 15.67 -5.79
CA MET A 205 7.61 17.08 -5.38
C MET A 205 6.65 17.38 -4.22
N ALA A 206 5.44 16.82 -4.25
CA ALA A 206 4.45 17.02 -3.19
C ALA A 206 4.95 16.51 -1.83
N VAL A 207 5.48 15.28 -1.76
CA VAL A 207 6.01 14.71 -0.51
C VAL A 207 7.26 15.47 -0.03
N ALA A 208 8.14 15.87 -0.96
CA ALA A 208 9.34 16.65 -0.62
C ALA A 208 8.97 18.03 -0.05
N ALA A 209 8.07 18.75 -0.70
CA ALA A 209 7.57 20.04 -0.23
C ALA A 209 6.84 19.92 1.11
N LEU A 210 6.06 18.84 1.33
CA LEU A 210 5.41 18.57 2.61
C LEU A 210 6.44 18.40 3.73
N SER A 211 7.51 17.64 3.49
CA SER A 211 8.59 17.45 4.46
C SER A 211 9.27 18.77 4.86
N LEU A 212 9.57 19.63 3.89
CA LEU A 212 10.12 20.97 4.16
C LEU A 212 9.11 21.84 4.92
N ALA A 213 7.83 21.71 4.59
CA ALA A 213 6.79 22.50 5.24
C ALA A 213 6.61 22.19 6.72
N VAL A 214 6.87 20.94 7.12
CA VAL A 214 6.89 20.55 8.54
C VAL A 214 8.14 21.06 9.25
N GLN A 215 9.29 21.07 8.58
CA GLN A 215 10.58 21.48 9.18
C GLN A 215 10.75 23.00 9.27
N GLU A 216 10.39 23.74 8.21
CA GLU A 216 10.64 25.17 8.06
C GLU A 216 9.37 26.03 8.21
N GLY A 217 8.19 25.41 8.24
CA GLY A 217 6.90 26.11 8.31
C GLY A 217 6.53 26.88 7.04
N ARG A 218 7.20 26.61 5.91
CA ARG A 218 7.02 27.26 4.59
C ARG A 218 6.48 26.23 3.59
N GLU A 219 6.17 26.57 2.34
CA GLU A 219 5.91 25.58 1.25
C GLU A 219 4.69 24.63 1.37
N ARG A 220 3.79 24.75 2.38
CA ARG A 220 2.53 23.97 2.43
C ARG A 220 1.65 24.15 1.18
N VAL A 221 1.62 25.37 0.65
CA VAL A 221 0.86 25.71 -0.55
C VAL A 221 1.47 25.01 -1.77
N ASP A 222 2.79 24.99 -1.88
CA ASP A 222 3.52 24.32 -2.96
C ASP A 222 3.29 22.80 -2.92
N ALA A 223 3.28 22.19 -1.72
CA ALA A 223 2.97 20.78 -1.53
C ALA A 223 1.56 20.42 -2.04
N LEU A 224 0.55 21.20 -1.66
CA LEU A 224 -0.83 21.02 -2.12
C LEU A 224 -0.96 21.27 -3.63
N GLN A 225 -0.24 22.24 -4.17
CA GLN A 225 -0.25 22.52 -5.61
C GLN A 225 0.29 21.33 -6.40
N HIS A 226 1.41 20.76 -5.99
CA HIS A 226 1.96 19.57 -6.65
C HIS A 226 1.05 18.35 -6.49
N TYR A 227 0.44 18.15 -5.31
CA TYR A 227 -0.54 17.10 -5.09
C TYR A 227 -1.73 17.21 -6.07
N HIS A 228 -2.31 18.40 -6.21
CA HIS A 228 -3.41 18.63 -7.14
C HIS A 228 -3.01 18.48 -8.62
N GLN A 229 -1.73 18.63 -8.97
CA GLN A 229 -1.24 18.38 -10.32
C GLN A 229 -1.14 16.89 -10.64
N VAL A 230 -1.05 16.01 -9.63
CA VAL A 230 -0.99 14.55 -9.85
C VAL A 230 -2.30 14.03 -10.45
N LEU A 231 -3.46 14.50 -9.98
CA LEU A 231 -4.77 14.00 -10.43
C LEU A 231 -5.04 14.19 -11.93
N PRO A 232 -4.94 15.41 -12.52
CA PRO A 232 -5.12 15.59 -13.95
C PRO A 232 -4.03 14.88 -14.76
N ALA A 233 -2.80 14.78 -14.22
CA ALA A 233 -1.74 14.03 -14.86
C ALA A 233 -2.09 12.53 -14.92
N LEU A 234 -2.57 11.92 -13.82
CA LEU A 234 -3.04 10.53 -13.79
C LEU A 234 -4.19 10.31 -14.79
N GLN A 235 -5.18 11.20 -14.84
CA GLN A 235 -6.28 11.11 -15.80
C GLN A 235 -5.81 11.22 -17.26
N SER A 236 -4.74 11.99 -17.50
CA SER A 236 -4.18 12.14 -18.84
C SER A 236 -3.38 10.92 -19.29
N THR A 237 -2.70 10.24 -18.34
CA THR A 237 -1.78 9.13 -18.60
C THR A 237 -2.45 7.76 -18.52
N LEU A 238 -3.41 7.56 -17.60
CA LEU A 238 -4.14 6.31 -17.43
C LEU A 238 -5.36 6.29 -18.37
N ARG A 239 -5.20 5.70 -19.56
CA ARG A 239 -6.27 5.60 -20.57
C ARG A 239 -6.88 4.21 -20.65
N SER A 240 -6.18 3.21 -20.15
CA SER A 240 -6.56 1.79 -20.19
C SER A 240 -6.24 1.07 -18.87
N SER A 241 -6.76 -0.14 -18.71
CA SER A 241 -6.39 -1.00 -17.57
C SER A 241 -4.93 -1.43 -17.62
N ASP A 242 -4.34 -1.54 -18.81
CA ASP A 242 -2.93 -1.89 -18.97
C ASP A 242 -2.02 -0.78 -18.42
N ASP A 243 -2.41 0.49 -18.58
CA ASP A 243 -1.68 1.64 -18.02
C ASP A 243 -1.67 1.63 -16.48
N LEU A 244 -2.72 1.10 -15.85
CA LEU A 244 -2.81 0.97 -14.39
C LEU A 244 -1.80 -0.04 -13.84
N SER A 245 -1.42 -1.04 -14.63
CA SER A 245 -0.37 -2.00 -14.27
C SER A 245 1.04 -1.42 -14.41
N SER A 246 1.21 -0.18 -14.89
CA SER A 246 2.53 0.42 -15.10
C SER A 246 3.29 0.72 -13.80
N ASP A 247 4.62 0.70 -13.87
CA ASP A 247 5.51 1.06 -12.76
C ASP A 247 5.24 2.48 -12.26
N GLY A 248 5.00 3.42 -13.19
CA GLY A 248 4.68 4.80 -12.87
C GLY A 248 3.41 4.92 -12.05
N ALA A 249 2.33 4.22 -12.42
CA ALA A 249 1.07 4.25 -11.69
C ALA A 249 1.21 3.70 -10.26
N PHE A 250 1.86 2.54 -10.11
CA PHE A 250 2.09 1.89 -8.83
C PHE A 250 2.89 2.78 -7.88
N LEU A 251 4.03 3.30 -8.33
CA LEU A 251 4.91 4.15 -7.52
C LEU A 251 4.25 5.51 -7.22
N THR A 252 3.43 6.04 -8.13
CA THR A 252 2.67 7.29 -7.88
C THR A 252 1.69 7.10 -6.74
N HIS A 253 0.86 6.05 -6.78
CA HIS A 253 -0.09 5.78 -5.71
C HIS A 253 0.58 5.47 -4.37
N PHE A 254 1.76 4.82 -4.38
CA PHE A 254 2.56 4.64 -3.17
C PHE A 254 2.99 5.97 -2.55
N LEU A 255 3.51 6.92 -3.34
CA LEU A 255 3.89 8.23 -2.82
C LEU A 255 2.69 9.09 -2.42
N LEU A 256 1.55 8.97 -3.11
CA LEU A 256 0.30 9.62 -2.70
C LEU A 256 -0.21 9.06 -1.36
N LEU A 257 -0.10 7.75 -1.13
CA LEU A 257 -0.40 7.14 0.17
C LEU A 257 0.48 7.77 1.27
N VAL A 258 1.79 7.86 1.04
CA VAL A 258 2.72 8.50 1.98
C VAL A 258 2.34 9.96 2.22
N TYR A 259 2.03 10.73 1.17
CA TYR A 259 1.59 12.11 1.29
C TYR A 259 0.35 12.24 2.15
N GLU A 260 -0.72 11.49 1.82
CA GLU A 260 -2.00 11.55 2.52
C GLU A 260 -1.86 11.22 4.00
N ILE A 261 -1.07 10.19 4.32
CA ILE A 261 -0.78 9.80 5.72
C ILE A 261 0.01 10.88 6.45
N ALA A 262 1.03 11.48 5.82
CA ALA A 262 1.85 12.50 6.44
C ALA A 262 1.11 13.84 6.61
N SER A 263 0.18 14.15 5.70
CA SER A 263 -0.65 15.36 5.73
C SER A 263 -1.92 15.22 6.54
N ALA A 264 -2.32 14.00 6.90
CA ALA A 264 -3.61 13.63 7.46
C ALA A 264 -4.08 14.58 8.58
N GLU A 265 -5.33 15.02 8.47
CA GLU A 265 -5.99 15.86 9.47
C GLU A 265 -7.35 15.27 9.85
N PRO A 266 -7.74 15.36 11.14
CA PRO A 266 -9.01 14.79 11.61
C PRO A 266 -10.24 15.49 11.01
N GLU A 267 -10.12 16.75 10.58
CA GLU A 267 -11.23 17.56 10.05
C GLU A 267 -11.39 17.46 8.52
N HIS A 268 -10.42 16.85 7.83
CA HIS A 268 -10.39 16.78 6.37
C HIS A 268 -10.69 15.36 5.88
N ALA A 269 -11.31 15.25 4.70
CA ALA A 269 -11.51 13.96 4.04
C ALA A 269 -10.13 13.38 3.66
N ASN A 270 -9.73 12.29 4.30
CA ASN A 270 -8.46 11.65 4.05
C ASN A 270 -8.60 10.61 2.93
N LEU A 271 -7.69 10.64 1.94
CA LEU A 271 -7.76 9.77 0.77
C LEU A 271 -6.82 8.55 0.87
N TRP A 272 -6.05 8.44 1.96
CA TRP A 272 -5.17 7.29 2.21
C TRP A 272 -5.88 5.92 2.08
N PRO A 273 -7.15 5.70 2.53
CA PRO A 273 -7.78 4.39 2.37
C PRO A 273 -8.06 4.07 0.89
N GLN A 274 -8.40 5.10 0.11
CA GLN A 274 -8.65 4.95 -1.32
C GLN A 274 -7.37 4.62 -2.08
N HIS A 275 -6.25 5.27 -1.72
CA HIS A 275 -4.95 4.92 -2.29
C HIS A 275 -4.50 3.52 -1.90
N LEU A 276 -4.75 3.09 -0.66
CA LEU A 276 -4.43 1.73 -0.23
C LEU A 276 -5.26 0.67 -0.98
N SER A 277 -6.56 0.88 -1.14
CA SER A 277 -7.43 0.01 -1.94
C SER A 277 -7.02 0.00 -3.42
N THR A 278 -6.63 1.16 -3.97
CA THR A 278 -6.10 1.25 -5.34
C THR A 278 -4.78 0.50 -5.48
N LEU A 279 -3.88 0.60 -4.50
CA LEU A 279 -2.62 -0.14 -4.48
C LEU A 279 -2.85 -1.64 -4.38
N LEU A 280 -3.86 -2.10 -3.63
CA LEU A 280 -4.26 -3.51 -3.60
C LEU A 280 -4.66 -3.98 -5.00
N ARG A 281 -5.55 -3.23 -5.66
CA ARG A 281 -5.98 -3.53 -7.03
C ARG A 281 -4.80 -3.58 -8.01
N ILE A 282 -3.90 -2.60 -7.94
CA ILE A 282 -2.70 -2.55 -8.79
C ILE A 282 -1.79 -3.76 -8.52
N SER A 283 -1.57 -4.11 -7.24
CA SER A 283 -0.70 -5.23 -6.86
C SER A 283 -1.22 -6.56 -7.40
N LEU A 284 -2.54 -6.79 -7.34
CA LEU A 284 -3.19 -7.98 -7.90
C LEU A 284 -3.07 -8.01 -9.43
N LEU A 285 -3.39 -6.90 -10.10
CA LEU A 285 -3.27 -6.79 -11.56
C LEU A 285 -1.84 -7.02 -12.05
N ARG A 286 -0.85 -6.41 -11.38
CA ARG A 286 0.57 -6.57 -11.74
C ARG A 286 1.06 -8.00 -11.58
N ARG A 287 0.58 -8.74 -10.58
CA ARG A 287 0.86 -10.18 -10.48
C ARG A 287 0.31 -10.95 -11.67
N GLU A 288 -0.91 -10.66 -12.12
CA GLU A 288 -1.50 -11.34 -13.28
C GLU A 288 -0.74 -11.03 -14.57
N VAL A 289 -0.31 -9.79 -14.76
CA VAL A 289 0.40 -9.33 -15.97
C VAL A 289 1.85 -9.81 -16.01
N PHE A 290 2.58 -9.70 -14.91
CA PHE A 290 4.03 -9.95 -14.88
C PHE A 290 4.42 -11.30 -14.27
N GLY A 291 3.50 -12.00 -13.62
CA GLY A 291 3.76 -13.25 -12.88
C GLY A 291 4.50 -13.05 -11.53
N GLY A 292 4.99 -11.84 -11.27
CA GLY A 292 5.65 -11.43 -10.03
C GLY A 292 5.81 -9.91 -10.01
N GLU A 293 5.95 -9.32 -8.83
CA GLU A 293 6.05 -7.87 -8.68
C GLU A 293 7.49 -7.38 -8.93
N PRO A 294 7.71 -6.42 -9.87
CA PRO A 294 9.01 -5.76 -10.08
C PRO A 294 9.57 -4.98 -8.88
N PHE A 295 8.71 -4.46 -8.00
CA PHE A 295 9.09 -3.73 -6.79
C PHE A 295 8.59 -4.43 -5.51
N PRO A 296 9.06 -5.64 -5.22
CA PRO A 296 8.54 -6.44 -4.10
C PRO A 296 8.77 -5.75 -2.74
N TYR A 297 9.87 -5.00 -2.59
CA TYR A 297 10.14 -4.21 -1.38
C TYR A 297 9.09 -3.11 -1.15
N VAL A 298 8.48 -2.54 -2.20
CA VAL A 298 7.40 -1.54 -2.05
C VAL A 298 6.13 -2.20 -1.54
N VAL A 299 5.79 -3.40 -2.04
CA VAL A 299 4.69 -4.22 -1.48
C VAL A 299 4.93 -4.49 0.00
N TRP A 300 6.16 -4.87 0.38
CA TRP A 300 6.53 -5.04 1.78
C TRP A 300 6.32 -3.76 2.61
N TRP A 301 6.70 -2.58 2.08
CA TRP A 301 6.48 -1.32 2.78
C TRP A 301 5.00 -0.95 2.90
N ILE A 302 4.19 -1.17 1.87
CA ILE A 302 2.74 -0.95 1.93
C ILE A 302 2.11 -1.83 3.02
N CYS A 303 2.53 -3.11 3.11
CA CYS A 303 2.12 -4.01 4.18
C CYS A 303 2.46 -3.46 5.58
N ASN A 304 3.64 -2.87 5.78
CA ASN A 304 4.01 -2.25 7.05
C ASN A 304 3.21 -0.97 7.35
N ILE A 305 2.88 -0.17 6.33
CA ILE A 305 2.03 1.02 6.48
C ILE A 305 0.62 0.62 6.93
N ASP A 306 0.02 -0.39 6.29
CA ASP A 306 -1.31 -0.89 6.65
C ASP A 306 -1.31 -1.60 8.02
N LEU A 307 -0.20 -2.26 8.39
CA LEU A 307 0.00 -2.79 9.74
C LEU A 307 -0.04 -1.69 10.82
N ASP A 308 0.67 -0.58 10.61
CA ASP A 308 0.63 0.55 11.54
C ASP A 308 -0.77 1.15 11.65
N ALA A 309 -1.50 1.25 10.54
CA ALA A 309 -2.89 1.73 10.52
C ALA A 309 -3.85 0.79 11.25
N LEU A 310 -3.64 -0.53 11.12
CA LEU A 310 -4.37 -1.51 11.92
C LEU A 310 -4.08 -1.37 13.42
N PHE A 311 -2.80 -1.25 13.81
CA PHE A 311 -2.43 -1.08 15.21
C PHE A 311 -2.94 0.22 15.81
N SER A 312 -3.11 1.28 15.01
CA SER A 312 -3.70 2.53 15.48
C SER A 312 -5.24 2.48 15.61
N GLY A 313 -5.88 1.44 15.06
CA GLY A 313 -7.34 1.34 14.95
C GLY A 313 -7.93 2.21 13.84
N ALA A 314 -7.12 2.92 13.05
CA ALA A 314 -7.59 3.76 11.94
C ALA A 314 -7.82 2.96 10.65
N GLY A 315 -7.11 1.84 10.47
CA GLY A 315 -7.13 0.98 9.29
C GLY A 315 -8.07 -0.23 9.41
N SER A 316 -8.55 -0.71 8.25
CA SER A 316 -9.28 -1.98 8.13
C SER A 316 -8.35 -3.18 7.93
N GLY A 317 -7.09 -2.95 7.50
CA GLY A 317 -6.17 -4.03 7.19
C GLY A 317 -6.46 -4.78 5.90
N GLU A 318 -7.26 -4.19 5.00
CA GLU A 318 -7.69 -4.84 3.75
C GLU A 318 -6.49 -5.29 2.90
N TYR A 319 -5.43 -4.48 2.83
CA TYR A 319 -4.25 -4.79 2.03
C TYR A 319 -3.52 -5.98 2.63
N VAL A 320 -3.16 -5.95 3.91
CA VAL A 320 -2.44 -7.06 4.56
C VAL A 320 -3.27 -8.33 4.61
N ALA A 321 -4.59 -8.25 4.85
CA ALA A 321 -5.48 -9.40 4.88
C ALA A 321 -5.53 -10.10 3.51
N SER A 322 -5.64 -9.31 2.43
CA SER A 322 -5.63 -9.84 1.07
C SER A 322 -4.26 -10.41 0.69
N MET A 323 -3.17 -9.73 1.06
CA MET A 323 -1.82 -10.23 0.79
C MET A 323 -1.52 -11.55 1.51
N LEU A 324 -1.94 -11.69 2.77
CA LEU A 324 -1.81 -12.93 3.54
C LEU A 324 -2.66 -14.06 2.96
N SER A 325 -3.92 -13.78 2.60
CA SER A 325 -4.86 -14.81 2.15
C SER A 325 -4.51 -15.40 0.77
N ASN A 326 -3.78 -14.64 -0.05
CA ASN A 326 -3.40 -15.02 -1.41
C ASN A 326 -1.91 -15.42 -1.54
N ASP A 327 -1.20 -15.57 -0.42
CA ASP A 327 0.25 -15.85 -0.34
C ASP A 327 1.07 -14.91 -1.24
N LEU A 328 0.79 -13.61 -1.11
CA LEU A 328 1.36 -12.54 -1.93
C LEU A 328 2.48 -11.76 -1.26
N ILE A 329 2.71 -11.99 0.03
CA ILE A 329 3.75 -11.27 0.75
C ILE A 329 5.12 -11.68 0.19
N PRO A 330 5.96 -10.72 -0.24
CA PRO A 330 7.28 -11.01 -0.74
C PRO A 330 8.12 -11.78 0.28
N PRO A 331 8.96 -12.74 -0.15
CA PRO A 331 9.86 -13.42 0.76
C PRO A 331 10.93 -12.46 1.31
N PRO A 332 11.58 -12.80 2.45
CA PRO A 332 12.55 -11.94 3.13
C PRO A 332 13.69 -11.44 2.25
N SER A 333 14.11 -12.27 1.29
CA SER A 333 15.16 -11.91 0.32
C SER A 333 14.77 -10.76 -0.60
N PHE A 334 13.55 -10.21 -0.57
CA PHE A 334 13.09 -9.15 -1.46
C PHE A 334 12.69 -7.86 -0.74
N HIS A 335 12.91 -7.77 0.57
CA HIS A 335 12.46 -6.65 1.39
C HIS A 335 13.36 -5.42 1.35
N LEU A 336 14.61 -5.57 0.90
CA LEU A 336 15.59 -4.49 0.89
C LEU A 336 15.91 -4.06 -0.54
N TYR A 337 16.06 -2.75 -0.70
CA TYR A 337 16.65 -2.15 -1.89
C TYR A 337 18.16 -1.90 -1.65
N PRO A 338 19.05 -2.00 -2.66
CA PRO A 338 18.81 -2.35 -4.07
C PRO A 338 18.61 -3.84 -4.32
N LEU A 339 17.99 -4.15 -5.47
CA LEU A 339 17.85 -5.52 -5.97
C LEU A 339 19.02 -5.90 -6.90
N GLY A 340 19.46 -7.14 -6.80
CA GLY A 340 20.47 -7.79 -7.64
C GLY A 340 19.89 -8.29 -8.97
N LEU A 341 20.74 -8.97 -9.74
CA LEU A 341 20.38 -9.46 -11.09
C LEU A 341 19.30 -10.55 -11.08
N ASP A 342 19.19 -11.27 -9.96
CA ASP A 342 18.17 -12.29 -9.72
C ASP A 342 16.88 -11.70 -9.13
N GLY A 343 16.81 -10.38 -8.97
CA GLY A 343 15.70 -9.66 -8.37
C GLY A 343 15.69 -9.68 -6.84
N SER A 344 16.61 -10.39 -6.19
CA SER A 344 16.71 -10.44 -4.71
C SER A 344 17.47 -9.23 -4.17
N SER A 345 17.34 -8.95 -2.88
CA SER A 345 18.05 -7.89 -2.17
C SER A 345 19.56 -8.12 -2.26
N VAL A 346 20.32 -7.10 -2.64
CA VAL A 346 21.78 -7.18 -2.66
C VAL A 346 22.30 -7.44 -1.24
N VAL A 347 23.12 -8.48 -1.08
CA VAL A 347 23.81 -8.82 0.19
C VAL A 347 25.28 -8.45 0.05
N TYR A 348 25.79 -7.64 0.99
CA TYR A 348 27.20 -7.24 1.00
C TYR A 348 28.07 -8.29 1.69
N ALA A 349 29.38 -8.29 1.39
CA ALA A 349 30.30 -9.34 1.82
C ALA A 349 30.39 -9.49 3.35
N ASP A 350 30.26 -8.40 4.08
CA ASP A 350 30.26 -8.33 5.55
C ASP A 350 28.94 -8.75 6.19
N GLU A 351 27.89 -8.99 5.39
CA GLU A 351 26.54 -9.28 5.86
C GLU A 351 26.08 -10.71 5.52
N VAL A 352 26.81 -11.43 4.67
CA VAL A 352 26.41 -12.75 4.11
C VAL A 352 25.97 -13.74 5.19
N ASP A 353 26.67 -13.76 6.32
CA ASP A 353 26.45 -14.74 7.37
C ASP A 353 25.21 -14.43 8.23
N MET A 354 24.86 -13.15 8.38
CA MET A 354 23.87 -12.70 9.39
C MET A 354 22.59 -12.15 8.78
N LEU A 355 22.69 -11.44 7.65
CA LEU A 355 21.55 -10.73 7.06
C LEU A 355 20.38 -11.65 6.69
N PRO A 356 20.59 -12.83 6.06
CA PRO A 356 19.47 -13.72 5.74
C PRO A 356 18.70 -14.18 6.99
N THR A 357 19.42 -14.50 8.07
CA THR A 357 18.83 -14.91 9.35
C THR A 357 18.02 -13.77 9.97
N VAL A 358 18.57 -12.55 9.94
CA VAL A 358 17.90 -11.35 10.49
C VAL A 358 16.67 -10.98 9.66
N LEU A 359 16.75 -11.03 8.33
CA LEU A 359 15.61 -10.80 7.45
C LEU A 359 14.50 -11.83 7.66
N GLN A 360 14.86 -13.10 7.84
CA GLN A 360 13.88 -14.14 8.18
C GLN A 360 13.19 -13.81 9.51
N LEU A 361 13.95 -13.43 10.53
CA LEU A 361 13.40 -13.06 11.83
C LEU A 361 12.42 -11.89 11.72
N ASP A 362 12.81 -10.83 11.03
CA ASP A 362 12.00 -9.63 10.83
C ASP A 362 10.70 -9.94 10.08
N TYR A 363 10.79 -10.76 9.04
CA TYR A 363 9.63 -11.25 8.30
C TYR A 363 8.67 -12.01 9.21
N GLU A 364 9.13 -13.05 9.91
CA GLU A 364 8.26 -13.90 10.74
C GLU A 364 7.55 -13.11 11.85
N VAL A 365 8.26 -12.15 12.47
CA VAL A 365 7.69 -11.26 13.49
C VAL A 365 6.60 -10.39 12.89
N THR A 366 6.89 -9.80 11.73
CA THR A 366 5.96 -8.89 11.06
C THR A 366 4.72 -9.65 10.59
N ILE A 367 4.85 -10.90 10.11
CA ILE A 367 3.71 -11.77 9.80
C ILE A 367 2.86 -12.04 11.05
N LEU A 368 3.48 -12.36 12.19
CA LEU A 368 2.77 -12.57 13.44
C LEU A 368 2.12 -11.26 13.96
N ALA A 369 2.77 -10.12 13.75
CA ALA A 369 2.24 -8.80 14.07
C ALA A 369 0.99 -8.48 13.23
N MET A 370 1.00 -8.77 11.93
CA MET A 370 -0.17 -8.62 11.05
C MET A 370 -1.33 -9.49 11.51
N ARG A 371 -1.07 -10.76 11.87
CA ARG A 371 -2.10 -11.65 12.42
C ARG A 371 -2.67 -11.12 13.73
N LEU A 372 -1.82 -10.65 14.64
CA LEU A 372 -2.26 -10.03 15.89
C LEU A 372 -3.13 -8.79 15.65
N ALA A 373 -2.72 -7.92 14.73
CA ALA A 373 -3.42 -6.69 14.43
C ALA A 373 -4.80 -6.96 13.79
N LEU A 374 -4.88 -7.95 12.88
CA LEU A 374 -6.16 -8.41 12.31
C LEU A 374 -7.09 -9.03 13.37
N LEU A 375 -6.54 -9.81 14.32
CA LEU A 375 -7.32 -10.31 15.47
C LEU A 375 -7.85 -9.18 16.33
N ALA A 376 -7.04 -8.15 16.59
CA ALA A 376 -7.47 -6.99 17.37
C ALA A 376 -8.58 -6.22 16.66
N HIS A 377 -8.45 -6.04 15.35
CA HIS A 377 -9.49 -5.44 14.52
C HIS A 377 -10.80 -6.24 14.62
N GLU A 378 -10.74 -7.57 14.47
CA GLU A 378 -11.89 -8.47 14.62
C GLU A 378 -12.57 -8.32 15.99
N PHE A 379 -11.80 -8.36 17.08
CA PHE A 379 -12.35 -8.30 18.44
C PHE A 379 -12.96 -6.94 18.79
N ARG A 380 -12.40 -5.85 18.27
CA ARG A 380 -12.88 -4.48 18.49
C ARG A 380 -14.14 -4.15 17.67
N HIS A 381 -14.32 -4.79 16.52
CA HIS A 381 -15.47 -4.56 15.63
C HIS A 381 -16.60 -5.58 15.82
N ASP A 382 -16.45 -6.52 16.76
CA ASP A 382 -17.50 -7.46 17.15
C ASP A 382 -18.60 -6.74 17.94
N THR A 383 -19.62 -6.26 17.22
CA THR A 383 -20.76 -5.55 17.81
C THR A 383 -21.63 -6.44 18.71
N THR A 384 -21.51 -7.77 18.60
CA THR A 384 -22.32 -8.70 19.37
C THR A 384 -21.85 -8.84 20.81
N PHE A 385 -20.57 -8.54 21.08
CA PHE A 385 -19.93 -8.74 22.38
C PHE A 385 -20.60 -7.98 23.53
N ASN A 386 -21.12 -6.78 23.26
CA ASN A 386 -21.76 -5.94 24.28
C ASN A 386 -23.19 -6.40 24.65
N ASP A 387 -23.83 -7.17 23.77
CA ASP A 387 -25.21 -7.65 23.96
C ASP A 387 -25.25 -9.05 24.62
N MET A 388 -24.09 -9.65 24.89
CA MET A 388 -23.96 -10.99 25.47
C MET A 388 -24.31 -11.01 26.97
N ASP A 389 -24.84 -12.14 27.43
CA ASP A 389 -24.96 -12.40 28.87
C ASP A 389 -23.59 -12.68 29.52
N ALA A 390 -23.49 -12.59 30.84
CA ALA A 390 -22.21 -12.73 31.55
C ALA A 390 -21.49 -14.07 31.29
N VAL A 391 -22.22 -15.16 31.06
CA VAL A 391 -21.64 -16.49 30.81
C VAL A 391 -21.05 -16.55 29.41
N GLN A 392 -21.79 -16.02 28.44
CA GLN A 392 -21.37 -15.88 27.05
C GLN A 392 -20.14 -14.96 26.93
N THR A 393 -20.14 -13.82 27.63
CA THR A 393 -18.99 -12.90 27.67
C THR A 393 -17.73 -13.61 28.20
N GLU A 394 -17.83 -14.34 29.31
CA GLU A 394 -16.68 -15.08 29.87
C GLU A 394 -16.16 -16.15 28.89
N GLN A 395 -17.07 -16.86 28.22
CA GLN A 395 -16.70 -17.86 27.21
C GLN A 395 -16.00 -17.21 26.01
N THR A 396 -16.51 -16.08 25.51
CA THR A 396 -15.89 -15.34 24.41
C THR A 396 -14.52 -14.80 24.79
N ILE A 397 -14.36 -14.23 25.99
CA ILE A 397 -13.05 -13.77 26.49
C ILE A 397 -12.05 -14.93 26.51
N ARG A 398 -12.45 -16.12 26.99
CA ARG A 398 -11.57 -17.30 26.97
C ARG A 398 -11.14 -17.70 25.55
N ILE A 399 -12.05 -17.65 24.58
CA ILE A 399 -11.74 -17.93 23.17
C ILE A 399 -10.76 -16.89 22.61
N ARG A 400 -11.01 -15.59 22.87
CA ARG A 400 -10.12 -14.49 22.47
C ARG A 400 -8.73 -14.65 23.06
N GLN A 401 -8.64 -14.95 24.36
CA GLN A 401 -7.38 -15.20 25.07
C GLN A 401 -6.63 -16.41 24.50
N SER A 402 -7.32 -17.50 24.13
CA SER A 402 -6.68 -18.66 23.48
C SER A 402 -6.03 -18.27 22.15
N ARG A 403 -6.74 -17.51 21.29
CA ARG A 403 -6.21 -17.06 19.99
C ARG A 403 -5.02 -16.10 20.16
N ILE A 404 -5.08 -15.23 21.16
CA ILE A 404 -3.95 -14.35 21.51
C ILE A 404 -2.75 -15.16 21.97
N PHE A 405 -2.97 -16.14 22.85
CA PHE A 405 -1.93 -16.97 23.40
C PHE A 405 -1.17 -17.74 22.31
N GLU A 406 -1.86 -18.24 21.29
CA GLU A 406 -1.23 -18.89 20.13
C GLU A 406 -0.22 -17.97 19.42
N VAL A 407 -0.58 -16.70 19.21
CA VAL A 407 0.32 -15.72 18.57
C VAL A 407 1.47 -15.33 19.50
N GLN A 408 1.19 -15.12 20.79
CA GLN A 408 2.22 -14.82 21.79
C GLN A 408 3.25 -15.95 21.88
N GLU A 409 2.80 -17.21 21.89
CA GLU A 409 3.70 -18.35 21.96
C GLU A 409 4.53 -18.48 20.70
N ALA A 410 3.94 -18.30 19.52
CA ALA A 410 4.69 -18.27 18.26
C ALA A 410 5.79 -17.19 18.27
N LEU A 411 5.46 -15.98 18.76
CA LEU A 411 6.43 -14.90 18.94
C LEU A 411 7.57 -15.29 19.90
N ARG A 412 7.26 -15.90 21.05
CA ARG A 412 8.28 -16.37 22.01
C ARG A 412 9.17 -17.46 21.42
N GLN A 413 8.61 -18.39 20.65
CA GLN A 413 9.36 -19.49 20.03
C GLN A 413 10.40 -19.00 19.02
N LEU A 414 10.10 -17.92 18.28
CA LEU A 414 11.08 -17.30 17.38
C LEU A 414 12.33 -16.82 18.16
N TRP A 415 12.16 -16.28 19.37
CA TRP A 415 13.24 -15.67 20.17
C TRP A 415 14.17 -16.69 20.84
N VAL A 416 13.69 -17.92 21.04
CA VAL A 416 14.48 -19.02 21.62
C VAL A 416 15.16 -19.89 20.55
N THR A 417 14.97 -19.58 19.27
CA THR A 417 15.60 -20.32 18.18
C THR A 417 17.11 -20.09 18.17
N GLN A 418 17.90 -21.16 17.96
CA GLN A 418 19.37 -21.10 18.04
C GLN A 418 19.97 -20.02 17.12
N SER A 419 19.46 -19.85 15.91
CA SER A 419 19.95 -18.84 14.97
C SER A 419 19.81 -17.41 15.51
N VAL A 420 18.67 -17.09 16.12
CA VAL A 420 18.41 -15.79 16.75
C VAL A 420 19.26 -15.59 18.00
N MET A 421 19.46 -16.64 18.80
CA MET A 421 20.36 -16.60 19.96
C MET A 421 21.80 -16.31 19.56
N MET A 422 22.28 -16.88 18.46
CA MET A 422 23.62 -16.60 17.91
C MET A 422 23.74 -15.14 17.46
N VAL A 423 22.75 -14.62 16.73
CA VAL A 423 22.70 -13.20 16.32
C VAL A 423 22.75 -12.28 17.55
N ASN A 424 21.97 -12.60 18.59
CA ASN A 424 21.92 -11.80 19.81
C ASN A 424 23.26 -11.75 20.56
N GLN A 425 24.07 -12.81 20.50
CA GLN A 425 25.41 -12.82 21.11
C GLN A 425 26.40 -11.90 20.40
N GLN A 426 26.17 -11.60 19.12
CA GLN A 426 27.05 -10.80 18.27
C GLN A 426 26.44 -9.44 17.88
N ILE A 427 25.41 -8.99 18.61
CA ILE A 427 24.62 -7.81 18.22
C ILE A 427 25.46 -6.53 18.06
N ASP A 428 26.49 -6.36 18.89
CA ASP A 428 27.37 -5.18 18.84
C ASP A 428 28.42 -5.28 17.72
N GLU A 429 28.63 -6.48 17.16
CA GLU A 429 29.53 -6.74 16.03
C GLU A 429 28.80 -6.70 14.67
N LEU A 430 27.46 -6.63 14.67
CA LEU A 430 26.67 -6.61 13.44
C LEU A 430 26.94 -5.36 12.60
N PRO A 431 27.03 -5.51 11.26
CA PRO A 431 26.99 -4.37 10.35
C PRO A 431 25.72 -3.55 10.53
N THR A 432 25.76 -2.28 10.14
CA THR A 432 24.69 -1.31 10.43
C THR A 432 23.32 -1.76 9.94
N ARG A 433 23.22 -2.32 8.73
CA ARG A 433 21.94 -2.69 8.12
C ARG A 433 21.29 -3.92 8.80
N PRO A 434 21.97 -5.07 8.96
CA PRO A 434 21.47 -6.17 9.79
C PRO A 434 21.14 -5.74 11.21
N LYS A 435 21.95 -4.87 11.83
CA LYS A 435 21.68 -4.38 13.19
C LYS A 435 20.35 -3.62 13.26
N GLN A 436 20.07 -2.73 12.31
CA GLN A 436 18.82 -1.96 12.28
C GLN A 436 17.60 -2.85 12.04
N ILE A 437 17.68 -3.83 11.14
CA ILE A 437 16.59 -4.77 10.89
C ILE A 437 16.35 -5.66 12.12
N TYR A 438 17.42 -6.10 12.79
CA TYR A 438 17.29 -6.82 14.05
C TYR A 438 16.64 -5.96 15.13
N GLU A 439 17.04 -4.70 15.27
CA GLU A 439 16.41 -3.75 16.20
C GLU A 439 14.94 -3.52 15.87
N HIS A 440 14.57 -3.45 14.59
CA HIS A 440 13.17 -3.37 14.15
C HIS A 440 12.39 -4.59 14.64
N ALA A 441 12.79 -5.81 14.25
CA ALA A 441 12.17 -7.06 14.67
C ALA A 441 12.05 -7.16 16.21
N ALA A 442 13.12 -6.80 16.93
CA ALA A 442 13.19 -6.79 18.37
C ALA A 442 12.21 -5.81 19.02
N THR A 443 12.05 -4.61 18.48
CA THR A 443 11.08 -3.63 19.01
C THR A 443 9.65 -3.98 18.65
N LEU A 444 9.39 -4.47 17.43
CA LEU A 444 8.06 -4.91 17.00
C LEU A 444 7.58 -6.12 17.83
N TYR A 445 8.43 -7.12 18.05
CA TYR A 445 8.14 -8.25 18.95
C TYR A 445 7.66 -7.76 20.33
N ARG A 446 8.38 -6.83 20.96
CA ARG A 446 8.03 -6.29 22.27
C ARG A 446 6.74 -5.47 22.24
N ALA A 447 6.55 -4.68 21.19
CA ALA A 447 5.32 -3.93 20.98
C ALA A 447 4.12 -4.88 20.84
N CYS A 448 4.24 -5.98 20.09
CA CYS A 448 3.22 -7.01 19.98
C CYS A 448 2.91 -7.68 21.32
N ILE A 449 3.92 -8.01 22.13
CA ILE A 449 3.68 -8.56 23.48
C ILE A 449 2.89 -7.57 24.32
N ILE A 450 3.30 -6.30 24.40
CA ILE A 450 2.56 -5.27 25.15
C ILE A 450 1.13 -5.15 24.61
N TYR A 451 0.98 -4.92 23.30
CA TYR A 451 -0.30 -4.72 22.65
C TYR A 451 -1.26 -5.89 22.88
N SER A 452 -0.77 -7.12 22.77
CA SER A 452 -1.57 -8.34 22.95
C SER A 452 -2.17 -8.49 24.35
N HIS A 453 -1.56 -7.87 25.36
CA HIS A 453 -2.05 -7.87 26.74
C HIS A 453 -2.89 -6.65 27.10
N THR A 454 -2.84 -5.57 26.31
CA THR A 454 -3.38 -4.27 26.74
C THR A 454 -4.36 -3.62 25.79
N SER A 455 -4.43 -4.04 24.52
CA SER A 455 -5.04 -3.24 23.47
C SER A 455 -5.81 -4.04 22.41
N MET A 456 -6.13 -5.30 22.68
CA MET A 456 -6.91 -6.16 21.79
C MET A 456 -8.42 -5.85 21.81
N TRP A 457 -8.94 -5.33 22.93
CA TRP A 457 -10.30 -4.80 23.06
C TRP A 457 -10.38 -3.81 24.25
N PRO A 458 -11.42 -2.95 24.31
CA PRO A 458 -11.60 -2.03 25.42
C PRO A 458 -11.71 -2.76 26.76
N GLY A 459 -11.01 -2.29 27.78
CA GLY A 459 -11.04 -2.88 29.13
C GLY A 459 -10.21 -4.17 29.33
N GLN A 460 -9.57 -4.72 28.29
CA GLN A 460 -8.76 -5.95 28.37
C GLN A 460 -7.75 -5.94 29.54
N ARG A 461 -7.16 -4.78 29.82
CA ARG A 461 -6.13 -4.66 30.85
C ARG A 461 -6.64 -4.95 32.26
N LEU A 462 -7.93 -4.76 32.52
CA LEU A 462 -8.57 -5.14 33.79
C LEU A 462 -8.69 -6.66 33.96
N GLU A 463 -8.83 -7.38 32.85
CA GLU A 463 -9.03 -8.83 32.80
C GLU A 463 -7.70 -9.60 32.76
N THR A 464 -6.60 -8.91 32.44
CA THR A 464 -5.28 -9.50 32.27
C THR A 464 -4.70 -9.91 33.62
N SER A 465 -4.24 -11.16 33.73
CA SER A 465 -3.62 -11.67 34.96
C SER A 465 -2.43 -10.79 35.38
N PRO A 466 -2.29 -10.45 36.68
CA PRO A 466 -1.11 -9.77 37.20
C PRO A 466 0.23 -10.47 36.90
N ASP A 467 0.21 -11.77 36.62
CA ASP A 467 1.41 -12.53 36.25
C ASP A 467 2.11 -11.94 35.01
N TYR A 468 1.33 -11.38 34.09
CA TYR A 468 1.83 -10.76 32.86
C TYR A 468 2.37 -9.34 33.06
N ASP A 469 2.16 -8.71 34.22
CA ASP A 469 2.67 -7.35 34.51
C ASP A 469 4.19 -7.30 34.44
N THR A 470 4.85 -8.39 34.83
CA THR A 470 6.30 -8.52 34.74
C THR A 470 6.78 -8.55 33.29
N GLU A 471 6.11 -9.32 32.43
CA GLU A 471 6.42 -9.42 31.00
C GLU A 471 6.21 -8.07 30.29
N ILE A 472 5.08 -7.40 30.57
CA ILE A 472 4.76 -6.06 30.04
C ILE A 472 5.80 -5.03 30.48
N ALA A 473 6.17 -5.02 31.77
CA ALA A 473 7.16 -4.10 32.30
C ALA A 473 8.56 -4.33 31.69
N VAL A 474 8.97 -5.59 31.50
CA VAL A 474 10.24 -5.92 30.85
C VAL A 474 10.24 -5.47 29.39
N ALA A 475 9.17 -5.76 28.64
CA ALA A 475 9.03 -5.36 27.24
C ALA A 475 9.06 -3.83 27.10
N SER A 476 8.31 -3.10 27.93
CA SER A 476 8.27 -1.63 27.93
C SER A 476 9.65 -1.03 28.19
N ASN A 477 10.34 -1.49 29.24
CA ASN A 477 11.69 -1.02 29.57
C ASN A 477 12.68 -1.22 28.43
N GLN A 478 12.66 -2.41 27.80
CA GLN A 478 13.57 -2.73 26.70
C GLN A 478 13.31 -1.85 25.48
N VAL A 479 12.04 -1.60 25.13
CA VAL A 479 11.70 -0.67 24.03
C VAL A 479 12.22 0.74 24.32
N LEU A 480 11.93 1.30 25.50
CA LEU A 480 12.39 2.64 25.85
C LEU A 480 13.93 2.74 25.88
N GLN A 481 14.62 1.68 26.29
CA GLN A 481 16.09 1.60 26.24
C GLN A 481 16.63 1.58 24.81
N MET A 482 16.03 0.77 23.92
CA MET A 482 16.41 0.71 22.51
C MET A 482 16.20 2.05 21.82
N THR A 483 15.06 2.71 22.04
CA THR A 483 14.78 4.05 21.51
C THR A 483 15.77 5.09 22.03
N ARG A 484 16.13 5.02 23.32
CA ARG A 484 17.15 5.90 23.91
C ARG A 484 18.53 5.69 23.28
N LYS A 485 18.92 4.43 23.03
CA LYS A 485 20.19 4.09 22.36
C LYS A 485 20.21 4.65 20.93
N ALA A 486 19.14 4.46 20.17
CA ALA A 486 19.03 4.99 18.81
C ALA A 486 19.17 6.52 18.75
N LEU A 487 18.50 7.25 19.64
CA LEU A 487 18.62 8.72 19.71
C LEU A 487 20.01 9.20 20.17
N ALA A 488 20.67 8.46 21.07
CA ALA A 488 22.05 8.75 21.47
C ALA A 488 23.05 8.57 20.31
N GLU A 489 22.72 7.71 19.35
CA GLU A 489 23.47 7.46 18.12
C GLU A 489 23.04 8.40 16.95
N ASP A 490 22.24 9.45 17.21
CA ASP A 490 21.65 10.39 16.22
C ASP A 490 20.76 9.73 15.14
N ARG A 491 20.25 8.53 15.43
CA ARG A 491 19.33 7.76 14.56
C ARG A 491 17.87 8.09 14.80
N SER A 492 17.55 9.39 14.83
CA SER A 492 16.16 9.86 14.99
C SER A 492 15.29 9.62 13.74
N ASP A 493 15.88 9.12 12.65
CA ASP A 493 15.25 8.66 11.42
C ASP A 493 14.71 7.22 11.51
N CYS A 494 15.01 6.46 12.58
CA CYS A 494 14.45 5.12 12.83
C CYS A 494 12.95 5.18 13.21
N ARG A 495 12.09 5.46 12.22
CA ARG A 495 10.64 5.67 12.39
C ARG A 495 9.86 4.47 12.92
N TYR A 496 10.37 3.28 12.67
CA TYR A 496 9.82 2.05 13.23
C TYR A 496 9.82 1.99 14.78
N LEU A 497 10.56 2.88 15.46
CA LEU A 497 10.59 2.97 16.92
C LEU A 497 9.44 3.78 17.51
N VAL A 498 8.67 4.54 16.70
CA VAL A 498 7.68 5.49 17.21
C VAL A 498 6.47 4.77 17.84
N PHE A 499 5.88 3.79 17.13
CA PHE A 499 4.78 2.99 17.69
C PHE A 499 5.21 2.16 18.91
N PRO A 500 6.33 1.40 18.88
CA PRO A 500 6.83 0.72 20.07
C PRO A 500 7.03 1.67 21.27
N ALA A 501 7.63 2.84 21.07
CA ALA A 501 7.84 3.81 22.14
C ALA A 501 6.52 4.35 22.71
N PHE A 502 5.52 4.57 21.85
CA PHE A 502 4.18 4.96 22.26
C PHE A 502 3.52 3.89 23.15
N ILE A 503 3.47 2.64 22.70
CA ILE A 503 2.79 1.57 23.46
C ILE A 503 3.55 1.23 24.75
N ALA A 504 4.89 1.29 24.74
CA ALA A 504 5.70 1.16 25.94
C ALA A 504 5.42 2.29 26.95
N GLY A 505 5.25 3.52 26.45
CA GLY A 505 4.85 4.68 27.25
C GLY A 505 3.44 4.54 27.82
N PHE A 506 2.49 3.98 27.07
CA PHE A 506 1.12 3.77 27.51
C PHE A 506 1.03 2.89 28.76
N VAL A 507 1.82 1.81 28.79
CA VAL A 507 1.85 0.86 29.91
C VAL A 507 2.81 1.25 31.03
N ALA A 508 3.53 2.36 30.90
CA ALA A 508 4.47 2.82 31.92
C ALA A 508 3.75 3.16 33.23
N THR A 509 4.18 2.54 34.32
CA THR A 509 3.54 2.65 35.64
C THR A 509 4.12 3.78 36.49
N ASP A 510 5.39 4.16 36.28
CA ASP A 510 6.03 5.24 37.00
C ASP A 510 6.14 6.54 36.18
N GLY A 511 6.13 7.67 36.88
CA GLY A 511 6.18 8.99 36.25
C GLY A 511 7.47 9.27 35.49
N ALA A 512 8.60 8.65 35.87
CA ALA A 512 9.89 8.87 35.20
C ALA A 512 9.92 8.19 33.82
N GLN A 513 9.39 6.98 33.72
CA GLN A 513 9.22 6.26 32.45
C GLN A 513 8.23 6.97 31.53
N ARG A 514 7.10 7.47 32.07
CA ARG A 514 6.13 8.26 31.30
C ARG A 514 6.75 9.51 30.69
N MET A 515 7.49 10.27 31.50
CA MET A 515 8.22 11.44 31.02
C MET A 515 9.31 11.06 30.01
N SER A 516 10.04 9.98 30.27
CA SER A 516 11.04 9.48 29.33
C SER A 516 10.41 9.10 27.99
N ALA A 517 9.24 8.48 27.95
CA ALA A 517 8.58 8.13 26.68
C ALA A 517 8.21 9.38 25.87
N LEU A 518 7.64 10.41 26.52
CA LEU A 518 7.33 11.68 25.87
C LEU A 518 8.57 12.40 25.33
N ASP A 519 9.67 12.39 26.09
CA ASP A 519 10.93 13.01 25.65
C ASP A 519 11.58 12.26 24.48
N LEU A 520 11.51 10.93 24.47
CA LEU A 520 11.97 10.10 23.35
C LEU A 520 11.15 10.39 22.07
N LEU A 521 9.81 10.43 22.17
CA LEU A 521 8.94 10.79 21.05
C LEU A 521 9.22 12.22 20.53
N ARG A 522 9.46 13.17 21.45
CA ARG A 522 9.86 14.54 21.08
C ARG A 522 11.21 14.57 20.36
N GLY A 523 12.14 13.70 20.73
CA GLY A 523 13.43 13.56 20.05
C GLY A 523 13.27 13.13 18.59
N MET A 524 12.36 12.19 18.32
CA MET A 524 12.08 11.67 16.98
C MET A 524 11.29 12.67 16.10
N GLU A 525 10.50 13.58 16.68
CA GLU A 525 9.70 14.59 15.95
C GLU A 525 10.54 15.48 15.01
N LYS A 526 11.79 15.79 15.38
CA LYS A 526 12.63 16.80 14.69
C LYS A 526 12.94 16.51 13.22
N LYS A 527 12.95 15.25 12.80
CA LYS A 527 13.30 14.85 11.42
C LYS A 527 12.10 14.26 10.66
N SER A 528 10.85 14.47 11.08
CA SER A 528 9.67 13.76 10.51
C SER A 528 9.33 14.25 9.10
N ILE A 529 8.72 13.41 8.26
CA ILE A 529 8.11 13.83 6.99
C ILE A 529 6.82 14.60 7.30
N GLY A 530 5.96 14.00 8.13
CA GLY A 530 4.66 14.54 8.49
C GLY A 530 4.54 15.01 9.94
N ARG A 531 3.29 15.27 10.33
CA ARG A 531 2.94 15.65 11.70
C ARG A 531 2.75 14.45 12.64
N ASN A 532 2.77 13.22 12.14
CA ASN A 532 2.25 12.07 12.88
C ASN A 532 3.01 11.80 14.17
N THR A 533 4.35 11.87 14.17
CA THR A 533 5.12 11.70 15.42
C THR A 533 4.75 12.77 16.47
N SER A 534 4.42 14.00 16.05
CA SER A 534 3.92 15.05 16.95
C SER A 534 2.53 14.71 17.50
N VAL A 535 1.63 14.19 16.65
CA VAL A 535 0.28 13.76 17.04
C VAL A 535 0.36 12.55 17.98
N THR A 536 1.22 11.57 17.71
CA THR A 536 1.49 10.42 18.59
C THR A 536 1.94 10.88 19.98
N ARG A 537 2.85 11.86 20.06
CA ARG A 537 3.27 12.43 21.34
C ARG A 537 2.13 13.13 22.07
N LYS A 538 1.29 13.88 21.35
CA LYS A 538 0.09 14.53 21.92
C LYS A 538 -0.94 13.49 22.39
N ALA A 539 -1.12 12.41 21.64
CA ALA A 539 -1.98 11.29 22.02
C ALA A 539 -1.50 10.65 23.33
N LEU A 540 -0.19 10.36 23.45
CA LEU A 540 0.34 9.80 24.69
C LEU A 540 0.13 10.75 25.89
N ALA A 541 0.32 12.06 25.70
CA ALA A 541 0.05 13.04 26.74
C ALA A 541 -1.44 13.06 27.15
N ALA A 542 -2.35 13.04 26.17
CA ALA A 542 -3.79 12.97 26.43
C ALA A 542 -4.20 11.69 27.18
N VAL A 543 -3.55 10.56 26.87
CA VAL A 543 -3.76 9.30 27.58
C VAL A 543 -3.28 9.40 29.03
N TYR A 544 -2.17 10.06 29.31
CA TYR A 544 -1.73 10.29 30.69
C TYR A 544 -2.68 11.19 31.47
N GLU A 545 -3.24 12.22 30.84
CA GLU A 545 -4.29 13.06 31.44
C GLU A 545 -5.52 12.20 31.80
N ALA A 546 -6.02 11.41 30.85
CA ALA A 546 -7.16 10.52 31.06
C ALA A 546 -6.91 9.47 32.15
N GLN A 547 -5.73 8.84 32.16
CA GLN A 547 -5.33 7.89 33.21
C GLN A 547 -5.26 8.54 34.59
N ASN A 548 -4.75 9.77 34.69
CA ASN A 548 -4.68 10.49 35.94
C ASN A 548 -6.07 10.92 36.44
N GLU A 549 -6.93 11.43 35.55
CA GLU A 549 -8.31 11.78 35.89
C GLU A 549 -9.11 10.55 36.35
N ARG A 550 -8.98 9.42 35.65
CA ARG A 550 -9.61 8.15 36.05
C ARG A 550 -9.11 7.69 37.41
N PHE A 551 -7.79 7.67 37.63
CA PHE A 551 -7.21 7.29 38.91
C PHE A 551 -7.74 8.16 40.06
N MET A 552 -7.86 9.47 39.86
CA MET A 552 -8.38 10.38 40.89
C MET A 552 -9.87 10.16 41.19
N ASN A 553 -10.65 9.71 40.20
CA ASN A 553 -12.09 9.50 40.33
C ASN A 553 -12.49 8.11 40.85
N THR A 554 -11.79 7.05 40.43
CA THR A 554 -12.16 5.65 40.71
C THR A 554 -11.11 4.88 41.52
N GLY A 555 -9.91 5.43 41.69
CA GLY A 555 -8.76 4.75 42.30
C GLY A 555 -8.04 3.78 41.35
N GLN A 556 -8.46 3.67 40.08
CA GLN A 556 -7.86 2.79 39.08
C GLN A 556 -7.82 3.48 37.71
N SER A 557 -6.82 3.15 36.89
CA SER A 557 -6.64 3.73 35.55
C SER A 557 -6.42 2.69 34.44
N LEU A 558 -6.54 1.40 34.77
CA LEU A 558 -6.30 0.30 33.83
C LEU A 558 -7.44 0.13 32.82
N ASP A 559 -8.59 0.73 33.09
CA ASP A 559 -9.77 0.75 32.21
C ASP A 559 -9.64 1.75 31.05
N VAL A 560 -8.63 2.63 31.06
CA VAL A 560 -8.41 3.62 30.00
C VAL A 560 -7.92 2.93 28.72
N ASP A 561 -8.77 2.95 27.70
CA ASP A 561 -8.37 2.60 26.33
C ASP A 561 -7.82 3.84 25.61
N TRP A 562 -6.56 3.75 25.17
CA TRP A 562 -5.90 4.85 24.49
C TRP A 562 -6.51 5.15 23.11
N MET A 563 -7.10 4.16 22.44
CA MET A 563 -7.78 4.37 21.15
C MET A 563 -9.05 5.21 21.33
N GLU A 564 -9.81 4.96 22.40
CA GLU A 564 -10.99 5.75 22.75
C GLU A 564 -10.59 7.19 23.09
N VAL A 565 -9.54 7.39 23.91
CA VAL A 565 -9.03 8.73 24.24
C VAL A 565 -8.60 9.48 22.98
N MET A 566 -7.94 8.81 22.03
CA MET A 566 -7.54 9.42 20.76
C MET A 566 -8.77 9.85 19.95
N ASN A 567 -9.79 9.01 19.86
CA ASN A 567 -11.04 9.34 19.17
C ASN A 567 -11.75 10.53 19.82
N GLU A 568 -11.90 10.54 21.15
CA GLU A 568 -12.53 11.63 21.91
C GLU A 568 -11.81 12.98 21.75
N LYS A 569 -10.49 12.95 21.61
CA LYS A 569 -9.64 14.14 21.45
C LYS A 569 -9.40 14.52 19.98
N ASN A 570 -10.03 13.82 19.03
CA ASN A 570 -9.82 13.99 17.59
C ASN A 570 -8.33 13.89 17.18
N LEU A 571 -7.60 12.95 17.77
CA LEU A 571 -6.19 12.69 17.49
C LEU A 571 -6.07 11.47 16.58
N MET A 572 -6.12 11.68 15.27
CA MET A 572 -5.95 10.61 14.29
C MET A 572 -4.46 10.37 14.01
N VAL A 573 -4.02 9.12 14.17
CA VAL A 573 -2.68 8.66 13.77
C VAL A 573 -2.87 7.44 12.87
N VAL A 574 -2.55 7.57 11.58
CA VAL A 574 -2.66 6.46 10.62
C VAL A 574 -1.37 5.67 10.58
N ASN A 575 -0.23 6.36 10.63
CA ASN A 575 1.08 5.75 10.77
C ASN A 575 1.86 6.53 11.82
N PHE A 576 2.46 5.85 12.78
CA PHE A 576 3.15 6.51 13.90
C PHE A 576 4.47 7.16 13.46
N GLY A 577 5.11 6.63 12.41
CA GLY A 577 6.45 6.99 11.96
C GLY A 577 6.54 7.95 10.78
N LEU A 578 5.53 8.07 9.92
CA LEU A 578 5.55 8.90 8.71
C LEU A 578 5.33 10.40 8.97
#